data_AF-A0A2V6NKD5-F1
#
_entry.id   AF-A0A2V6NKD5-F1
#
_cell.length_a   1.000
_cell.length_b   1.000
_cell.length_c   1.000
_cell.angle_alpha   90.00
_cell.angle_beta   90.00
_cell.angle_gamma   90.00
#
_symmetry.space_group_name_H-M   'P 1'
#
loop_
_entity.id
_entity.type
_entity.pdbx_description
1 polymer ?
#
loop_
_entity_poly.entity_id
_entity_poly.type
_entity_poly.pdbx_seq_one_letter_code
_entity_poly.pdbx_strand_id
1 'polypeptide(L)' 'MAYVAARSHAMERCFEISRRGTDVATEIRAGLTTFMVMAYIIFVNPIILGFTGVPGLDGKGLPFGPTLTVTC' A
#
# COMPACT_ATOMS: atom_id res chain seq x y z
N MET A 1 -27.98 -10.56 -26.39
CA MET A 1 -27.85 -10.87 -24.95
C MET A 1 -26.87 -9.86 -24.37
N ALA A 2 -27.41 -8.77 -23.83
CA ALA A 2 -26.70 -7.56 -23.47
C ALA A 2 -26.17 -7.64 -22.03
N TYR A 3 -24.85 -7.59 -21.87
CA TYR A 3 -24.20 -7.31 -20.59
C TYR A 3 -23.57 -5.92 -20.71
N VAL A 4 -24.38 -4.87 -20.60
CA VAL A 4 -23.87 -3.52 -20.37
C VAL A 4 -23.50 -3.46 -18.90
N ALA A 5 -22.23 -3.72 -18.60
CA ALA A 5 -21.65 -3.49 -17.28
C ALA A 5 -21.82 -2.00 -16.95
N ALA A 6 -22.40 -1.71 -15.78
CA ALA A 6 -22.62 -0.36 -15.30
C ALA A 6 -21.28 0.40 -15.22
N ARG A 7 -21.01 1.23 -16.23
CA ARG A 7 -19.81 2.06 -16.30
C ARG A 7 -20.03 3.26 -15.38
N SER A 8 -19.48 3.22 -14.18
CA SER A 8 -19.57 4.33 -13.23
C SER A 8 -18.72 5.51 -13.73
N HIS A 9 -19.39 6.59 -14.18
CA HIS A 9 -18.78 7.83 -14.69
C HIS A 9 -17.66 8.41 -13.80
N ALA A 10 -17.71 8.17 -12.49
CA ALA A 10 -16.69 8.63 -11.54
C ALA A 10 -15.34 7.90 -11.71
N MET A 11 -15.35 6.58 -11.91
CA MET A 11 -14.12 5.79 -12.06
C MET A 11 -13.38 6.12 -13.36
N GLU A 12 -14.12 6.40 -14.43
CA GLU A 12 -13.52 6.82 -15.70
C GLU A 12 -12.90 8.21 -15.64
N ARG A 13 -13.51 9.15 -14.90
CA ARG A 13 -12.96 10.50 -14.74
C ARG A 13 -11.70 10.51 -13.87
N CYS A 14 -11.62 9.62 -12.87
CA CYS A 14 -10.47 9.57 -11.97
C CYS A 14 -9.32 8.70 -12.51
N PHE A 15 -9.62 7.61 -13.23
CA PHE A 15 -8.61 6.61 -13.64
C PHE A 15 -8.45 6.42 -15.15
N GLU A 16 -9.33 7.01 -15.99
CA GLU A 16 -9.29 6.90 -17.47
C GLU A 16 -9.09 5.46 -18.00
N ILE A 17 -9.73 4.49 -17.35
CA ILE A 17 -9.50 3.04 -17.55
C ILE A 17 -9.70 2.63 -19.02
N SER A 18 -10.74 3.15 -19.69
CA SER A 18 -11.00 2.88 -21.11
C SER A 18 -9.96 3.47 -22.06
N ARG A 19 -9.27 4.55 -21.69
CA ARG A 19 -8.18 5.12 -22.51
C ARG A 19 -6.87 4.37 -22.32
N ARG A 20 -6.66 3.82 -21.13
CA ARG A 20 -5.48 3.00 -20.77
C ARG A 20 -5.60 1.55 -21.24
N GLY A 21 -6.80 1.12 -21.63
CA GLY A 21 -7.08 -0.25 -22.05
C GLY A 21 -6.90 -1.27 -20.92
N THR A 22 -6.91 -0.82 -19.66
CA THR A 22 -6.79 -1.68 -18.48
C THR A 22 -8.17 -2.10 -17.98
N ASP A 23 -8.21 -3.09 -17.09
CA ASP A 23 -9.45 -3.59 -16.48
C ASP A 23 -9.52 -3.19 -15.00
N VAL A 24 -10.73 -2.98 -14.47
CA VAL A 24 -10.96 -2.59 -13.07
C VAL A 24 -10.37 -3.63 -12.12
N ALA A 25 -10.52 -4.92 -12.42
CA ALA A 25 -9.94 -5.99 -11.62
C ALA A 25 -8.39 -5.98 -11.64
N THR A 26 -7.78 -5.50 -12.73
CA THR A 26 -6.33 -5.36 -12.85
C THR A 26 -5.83 -4.18 -12.03
N GLU A 27 -6.50 -3.03 -12.11
CA GLU A 27 -6.16 -1.83 -11.32
C GLU A 27 -6.30 -2.09 -9.81
N ILE A 28 -7.36 -2.80 -9.38
CA ILE A 28 -7.54 -3.15 -7.96
C ILE A 28 -6.41 -4.07 -7.47
N ARG A 29 -6.01 -5.07 -8.26
CA ARG A 29 -4.89 -5.97 -7.90
C ARG A 29 -3.55 -5.23 -7.87
N ALA A 30 -3.35 -4.30 -8.80
CA ALA A 30 -2.16 -3.44 -8.81
C ALA A 30 -2.10 -2.58 -7.54
N GLY A 31 -3.20 -1.89 -7.20
CA GLY A 31 -3.30 -1.09 -5.98
C GLY A 31 -3.14 -1.91 -4.71
N LEU A 32 -3.75 -3.10 -4.63
CA LEU A 32 -3.61 -4.00 -3.49
C LEU A 32 -2.16 -4.44 -3.30
N THR A 33 -1.43 -4.73 -4.39
CA THR A 33 -0.02 -5.13 -4.33
C THR A 33 0.84 -3.99 -3.78
N THR A 34 0.65 -2.76 -4.27
CA THR A 34 1.34 -1.58 -3.73
C THR A 34 1.01 -1.32 -2.27
N PHE A 35 -0.26 -1.46 -1.88
CA PHE A 35 -0.69 -1.31 -0.50
C PHE A 35 -0.02 -2.34 0.42
N MET A 36 0.05 -3.60 0.00
CA MET A 36 0.71 -4.68 0.75
C MET A 36 2.21 -4.42 0.93
N VAL A 37 2.89 -3.91 -0.10
CA VAL A 37 4.31 -3.53 0.00
C VAL A 37 4.51 -2.41 1.03
N MET A 38 3.67 -1.38 1.00
CA MET A 38 3.75 -0.28 1.98
C MET A 38 3.41 -0.74 3.40
N ALA A 39 2.39 -1.59 3.55
CA ALA A 39 2.05 -2.20 4.84
C ALA A 39 3.23 -3.03 5.38
N TYR A 40 3.91 -3.80 4.53
CA TYR A 40 5.13 -4.52 4.90
C TYR A 40 6.22 -3.58 5.40
N ILE A 41 6.49 -2.47 4.70
CA ILE A 41 7.51 -1.48 5.10
C ILE A 41 7.20 -0.88 6.49
N ILE A 42 5.94 -0.55 6.77
CA ILE A 42 5.49 -0.02 8.07
C ILE A 42 5.80 -0.96 9.23
N PHE A 43 5.72 -2.27 9.04
CA PHE A 43 6.06 -3.25 10.09
C PHE A 43 7.54 -3.60 10.10
N VAL A 44 8.17 -3.73 8.93
CA VAL A 44 9.55 -4.21 8.82
C VAL A 44 10.58 -3.15 9.17
N ASN A 45 10.41 -1.89 8.75
CA ASN A 45 11.32 -0.81 9.14
C ASN A 45 11.48 -0.69 10.65
N PRO A 46 10.42 -0.68 11.48
CA PRO A 46 10.58 -0.60 12.92
C PRO A 46 11.00 -1.93 13.57
N ILE A 47 10.74 -3.09 12.99
CA ILE A 47 11.37 -4.35 13.48
C ILE A 47 12.89 -4.28 13.29
N ILE A 48 13.36 -3.72 12.17
CA ILE A 48 14.78 -3.56 11.85
C ILE A 48 15.44 -2.45 12.69
N LEU A 49 14.79 -1.28 12.85
CA LEU A 49 15.35 -0.11 13.55
C LEU A 49 15.01 -0.03 15.05
N GLY A 50 13.92 -0.67 15.48
CA GLY A 50 13.43 -0.65 16.87
C GLY A 50 14.05 -1.73 17.76
N PHE A 51 14.90 -2.61 17.20
CA PHE A 51 15.56 -3.71 17.91
C PHE A 51 14.63 -4.68 18.64
N THR A 52 13.35 -4.77 18.27
CA THR A 52 12.45 -5.77 18.86
C THR A 52 12.86 -7.17 18.36
N GLY A 53 13.75 -7.83 19.11
CA GLY A 53 14.28 -9.16 18.79
C GLY A 53 15.81 -9.31 18.78
N VAL A 54 16.60 -8.27 19.09
CA VAL A 54 18.08 -8.36 19.14
C VAL A 54 18.56 -8.36 20.61
N PRO A 55 19.16 -9.47 21.12
CA PRO A 55 19.57 -9.55 22.52
C PRO A 55 20.64 -8.50 22.84
N GLY A 56 20.31 -7.56 23.74
CA GLY A 56 21.23 -6.53 24.24
C GLY A 56 20.94 -5.08 23.81
N LEU A 57 19.92 -4.84 22.97
CA LEU A 57 19.56 -3.50 22.46
C LEU A 57 18.09 -3.10 22.74
N ASP A 58 17.38 -3.86 23.57
CA ASP A 58 16.00 -3.58 23.99
C ASP A 58 15.87 -2.16 24.57
N GLY A 59 15.07 -1.32 23.91
CA GLY A 59 14.73 0.02 24.37
C GLY A 59 15.69 1.15 23.99
N LYS A 60 16.70 0.90 23.14
CA LYS A 60 17.60 1.94 22.57
C LYS A 60 17.34 2.29 21.09
N GLY A 61 16.26 1.79 20.49
CA GLY A 61 15.80 2.19 19.16
C GLY A 61 14.92 3.45 19.20
N LEU A 62 14.88 4.22 18.11
CA LEU A 62 13.94 5.34 17.97
C LEU A 62 12.49 4.83 18.13
N PRO A 63 11.62 5.53 18.90
CA PRO A 63 10.25 5.07 19.13
C PRO A 63 9.48 4.93 17.81
N PHE A 64 8.52 4.01 17.76
CA PHE A 64 7.74 3.70 16.54
C PHE A 64 7.17 4.96 15.86
N GLY A 65 6.74 5.97 16.62
CA GLY A 65 6.17 7.22 16.10
C GLY A 65 7.10 7.99 15.14
N PRO A 66 8.30 8.41 15.58
CA PRO A 66 9.23 9.12 14.70
C PRO A 66 9.68 8.31 13.49
N THR A 67 9.95 7.00 13.61
CA THR A 67 10.37 6.18 12.46
C THR A 67 9.31 6.14 11.35
N LEU A 68 8.03 6.04 11.73
CA LEU A 68 6.93 6.09 10.77
C LEU A 68 6.87 7.46 10.07
N THR A 69 7.02 8.55 10.81
CA THR A 69 6.92 9.92 10.29
C THR A 69 8.00 10.27 9.24
N VAL A 70 9.17 9.61 9.28
CA VAL A 70 10.23 9.83 8.26
C VAL A 70 10.05 8.97 7.01
N THR A 71 9.22 7.92 7.07
CA THR A 71 9.05 6.94 5.98
C THR A 71 7.72 7.01 5.25
N CYS A 72 6.66 7.53 5.88
CA CYS A 72 5.38 7.83 5.25
C CYS A 72 5.20 9.33 5.01
#